data_AF-L7MDC3-F1
#
_entry.id   AF-L7MDC3-F1
#
_cell.length_a   1.000
_cell.length_b   1.000
_cell.length_c   1.000
_cell.angle_alpha   90.00
_cell.angle_beta   90.00
_cell.angle_gamma   90.00
#
_symmetry.space_group_name_H-M   'P 1'
#
loop_
_entity.id
_entity.type
_entity.pdbx_description
1 polymer ?
#
loop_
_entity_poly.entity_id
_entity_poly.type
_entity_poly.pdbx_seq_one_letter_code
_entity_poly.pdbx_strand_id
1 'polypeptide(L)'
;ERRGPVPVVVTEPGTASTGELQPGDYIIAVADVHRARPPIWRIEGRSLLQRFEALETGEDTLLYRNSSSFSAWNPLEQSKYANISVRVHSNSRSATVVEVLEIHASPNSSLAKNGGTEARSAACGDQQPNLEEKFEVYLQTLLSHVLDPNFLAEVHRENDEYFLANLQTVDGENERRGSQIRQPQWGPKLWDAIITRPNVRVTDLRPSQGTVAVKSETENSTGDEVIVVKNEPVDETPCEACGKDMASRLAEFSGEPYDMLDLSLEPRCDNTPWECSFQLCASCADPLPTFSQLYHYKYHTFHRCREKIERLKEEQKVTESHIILERCLQDDTWVNQMYADLQKLWRTCTLGSS
;
A
#
# COMPACT_ATOMS: atom_id res chain seq x y z
N GLU A 1 -8.39 18.11 45.48
CA GLU A 1 -9.13 16.84 45.62
C GLU A 1 -8.24 15.70 45.16
N ARG A 2 -8.08 14.66 45.98
CA ARG A 2 -7.21 13.51 45.66
C ARG A 2 -7.89 12.68 44.57
N ARG A 3 -7.35 12.67 43.35
CA ARG A 3 -7.76 11.74 42.29
C ARG A 3 -7.38 10.33 42.75
N GLY A 4 -8.39 9.48 42.94
CA GLY A 4 -8.19 8.06 43.19
C GLY A 4 -7.48 7.37 42.02
N PRO A 5 -6.87 6.19 42.25
CA PRO A 5 -6.17 5.45 41.20
C PRO A 5 -7.14 5.10 40.06
N VAL A 6 -6.68 5.34 38.84
CA VAL A 6 -7.32 4.89 37.58
C VAL A 6 -7.42 3.36 37.63
N PRO A 7 -8.55 2.76 37.23
CA PRO A 7 -8.72 1.31 37.33
C PRO A 7 -7.66 0.61 36.48
N VAL A 8 -6.83 -0.19 37.14
CA VAL A 8 -5.94 -1.16 36.50
C VAL A 8 -6.85 -2.24 35.92
N VAL A 9 -7.10 -2.18 34.61
CA VAL A 9 -7.66 -3.32 33.90
C VAL A 9 -6.52 -4.32 33.77
N VAL A 10 -6.42 -5.22 34.74
CA VAL A 10 -5.66 -6.46 34.58
C VAL A 10 -6.45 -7.26 33.56
N THR A 11 -5.93 -7.40 32.34
CA THR A 11 -6.30 -8.53 31.49
C THR A 11 -5.91 -9.76 32.27
N GLU A 12 -6.90 -10.41 32.90
CA GLU A 12 -6.69 -11.73 33.49
C GLU A 12 -6.09 -12.65 32.42
N PRO A 13 -5.12 -13.50 32.77
CA PRO A 13 -4.57 -14.47 31.84
C PRO A 13 -5.72 -15.37 31.40
N GLY A 14 -6.24 -15.08 30.21
CA GLY A 14 -7.26 -15.86 29.55
C GLY A 14 -6.80 -17.31 29.58
N THR A 15 -7.60 -18.11 30.26
CA THR A 15 -7.52 -19.56 30.35
C THR A 15 -6.92 -20.17 29.09
N ALA A 16 -5.91 -21.00 29.26
CA ALA A 16 -5.30 -21.82 28.24
C ALA A 16 -6.39 -22.57 27.44
N SER A 17 -6.84 -21.99 26.33
CA SER A 17 -7.62 -22.65 25.31
C SER A 17 -6.80 -22.62 24.03
N THR A 18 -6.24 -23.77 23.68
CA THR A 18 -5.85 -24.14 22.31
C THR A 18 -5.13 -23.04 21.52
N GLY A 19 -3.85 -22.83 21.81
CA GLY A 19 -2.75 -22.50 20.87
C GLY A 19 -2.91 -21.48 19.74
N GLU A 20 -4.02 -20.77 19.60
CA GLU A 20 -4.35 -19.87 18.49
C GLU A 20 -4.29 -18.41 18.98
N LEU A 21 -3.51 -17.60 18.27
CA LEU A 21 -3.35 -16.17 18.53
C LEU A 21 -4.63 -15.45 18.10
N GLN A 22 -5.14 -14.58 18.96
CA GLN A 22 -6.44 -13.93 18.78
C GLN A 22 -6.33 -12.42 18.64
N PRO A 23 -7.34 -11.77 18.03
CA PRO A 23 -7.44 -10.31 18.02
C PRO A 23 -7.35 -9.76 19.45
N GLY A 24 -6.47 -8.79 19.65
CA GLY A 24 -6.14 -8.20 20.94
C GLY A 24 -4.83 -8.70 21.54
N ASP A 25 -4.31 -9.86 21.09
CA ASP A 25 -3.02 -10.38 21.55
C ASP A 25 -1.86 -9.53 21.08
N TYR A 26 -0.83 -9.45 21.93
CA TYR A 26 0.45 -8.86 21.57
C TYR A 26 1.40 -9.98 21.15
N ILE A 27 2.12 -9.77 20.06
CA ILE A 27 2.98 -10.79 19.46
C ILE A 27 4.32 -10.20 19.03
N ILE A 28 5.33 -11.06 18.93
CA ILE A 28 6.65 -10.75 18.39
C ILE A 28 7.01 -11.79 17.33
N ALA A 29 7.68 -11.37 16.26
CA ALA A 29 8.22 -12.34 15.30
C ALA A 29 9.31 -13.18 15.98
N VAL A 30 9.23 -14.51 15.86
CA VAL A 30 10.20 -15.45 16.47
C VAL A 30 11.63 -15.13 16.01
N ALA A 31 11.81 -14.66 14.77
CA ALA A 31 13.09 -14.23 14.23
C ALA A 31 13.68 -12.96 14.88
N ASP A 32 12.84 -12.10 15.48
CA ASP A 32 13.24 -10.83 16.06
C ASP A 32 13.50 -10.91 17.58
N VAL A 33 13.17 -12.03 18.25
CA VAL A 33 13.27 -12.20 19.72
C VAL A 33 14.68 -11.89 20.27
N HIS A 34 15.73 -12.15 19.50
CA HIS A 34 17.12 -11.91 19.93
C HIS A 34 17.63 -10.48 19.69
N ARG A 35 16.83 -9.60 19.07
CA ARG A 35 17.24 -8.21 18.83
C ARG A 35 17.16 -7.44 20.14
N ALA A 36 18.01 -6.43 20.29
CA ALA A 36 18.02 -5.60 21.50
C ALA A 36 16.74 -4.74 21.65
N ARG A 37 16.13 -4.35 20.52
CA ARG A 37 14.91 -3.54 20.46
C ARG A 37 14.01 -4.02 19.31
N PRO A 38 13.41 -5.20 19.41
CA PRO A 38 12.56 -5.72 18.36
C PRO A 38 11.25 -4.94 18.32
N PRO A 39 10.65 -4.69 17.15
CA PRO A 39 9.29 -4.21 17.07
C PRO A 39 8.35 -5.29 17.62
N ILE A 40 7.35 -4.87 18.37
CA ILE A 40 6.26 -5.74 18.80
C ILE A 40 4.99 -5.36 18.06
N TRP A 41 4.02 -6.25 18.05
CA TRP A 41 2.81 -6.10 17.26
C TRP A 41 1.58 -6.40 18.13
N ARG A 42 0.46 -5.76 17.82
CA ARG A 42 -0.85 -6.13 18.36
C ARG A 42 -1.72 -6.63 17.23
N ILE A 43 -2.37 -7.77 17.41
CA ILE A 43 -3.35 -8.27 16.44
C ILE A 43 -4.59 -7.38 16.56
N GLU A 44 -4.82 -6.53 15.56
CA GLU A 44 -5.99 -5.67 15.45
C GLU A 44 -6.98 -6.33 14.50
N GLY A 45 -8.13 -6.76 15.03
CA GLY A 45 -9.09 -7.52 14.24
C GLY A 45 -8.47 -8.81 13.69
N ARG A 46 -8.88 -9.23 12.48
CA ARG A 46 -8.52 -10.54 11.92
C ARG A 46 -7.39 -10.52 10.89
N SER A 47 -6.89 -9.35 10.50
CA SER A 47 -5.97 -9.21 9.36
C SER A 47 -4.95 -8.10 9.52
N LEU A 48 -4.88 -7.43 10.67
CA LEU A 48 -3.91 -6.37 10.92
C LEU A 48 -3.03 -6.68 12.12
N LEU A 49 -1.77 -6.32 11.96
CA LEU A 49 -0.78 -6.17 13.00
C LEU A 49 -0.48 -4.68 13.13
N GLN A 50 -0.86 -4.07 14.25
CA GLN A 50 -0.44 -2.72 14.58
C GLN A 50 0.97 -2.76 15.16
N ARG A 51 1.88 -1.95 14.62
CA ARG A 51 3.27 -1.88 15.06
C ARG A 51 3.42 -1.08 16.35
N PHE A 52 4.29 -1.54 17.23
CA PHE A 52 4.74 -0.81 18.41
C PHE A 52 6.26 -0.70 18.42
N GLU A 53 6.77 0.51 18.71
CA GLU A 53 8.20 0.83 18.67
C GLU A 53 8.74 1.16 20.05
N ALA A 54 9.97 0.75 20.33
CA ALA A 54 10.61 0.96 21.62
C ALA A 54 10.89 2.45 21.88
N LEU A 55 10.54 2.93 23.06
CA LEU A 55 10.83 4.27 23.54
C LEU A 55 12.21 4.30 24.20
N GLU A 56 12.98 5.35 23.92
CA GLU A 56 14.24 5.61 24.62
C GLU A 56 13.96 6.28 25.97
N THR A 57 13.54 5.47 26.94
CA THR A 57 13.42 5.91 28.34
C THR A 57 14.68 5.44 29.06
N GLY A 58 15.43 6.36 29.68
CA GLY A 58 16.71 6.07 30.36
C GLY A 58 16.59 5.25 31.66
N GLU A 59 15.50 4.50 31.83
CA GLU A 59 15.22 3.61 32.96
C GLU A 59 15.36 2.14 32.54
N ASP A 60 15.49 1.24 33.51
CA ASP A 60 15.71 -0.21 33.31
C ASP A 60 14.49 -0.95 32.72
N THR A 61 13.46 -0.23 32.27
CA THR A 61 12.18 -0.75 31.78
C THR A 61 11.94 -0.33 30.33
N LEU A 62 11.83 -1.30 29.42
CA LEU A 62 11.65 -1.06 27.99
C LEU A 62 10.16 -0.84 27.67
N LEU A 63 9.80 0.41 27.37
CA LEU A 63 8.44 0.79 26.98
C LEU A 63 8.30 0.82 25.46
N TYR A 64 7.09 0.58 24.98
CA TYR A 64 6.73 0.52 23.57
C TYR A 64 5.52 1.39 23.28
N ARG A 65 5.54 2.16 22.18
CA ARG A 65 4.43 3.02 21.76
C ARG A 65 3.87 2.57 20.41
N ASN A 66 2.55 2.60 20.26
CA ASN A 66 1.92 2.32 18.97
C ASN A 66 2.35 3.31 17.89
N SER A 67 2.62 2.80 16.70
CA SER A 67 2.95 3.55 15.49
C SER A 67 1.76 3.55 14.54
N SER A 68 1.73 4.49 13.59
CA SER A 68 0.80 4.49 12.45
C SER A 68 1.18 3.49 11.35
N SER A 69 2.19 2.65 11.59
CA SER A 69 2.59 1.57 10.70
C SER A 69 1.82 0.28 11.01
N PHE A 70 1.27 -0.35 9.98
CA PHE A 70 0.54 -1.60 10.08
C PHE A 70 1.16 -2.67 9.17
N SER A 71 0.86 -3.93 9.45
CA SER A 71 1.25 -5.07 8.62
C SER A 71 0.11 -6.08 8.57
N ALA A 72 0.10 -6.96 7.57
CA ALA A 72 -0.94 -7.97 7.46
C ALA A 72 -0.79 -9.06 8.53
N TRP A 73 -1.87 -9.37 9.25
CA TRP A 73 -2.00 -10.57 10.07
C TRP A 73 -2.50 -11.72 9.19
N ASN A 74 -1.75 -12.81 9.18
CA ASN A 74 -2.16 -14.05 8.53
C ASN A 74 -2.21 -15.17 9.59
N PRO A 75 -3.41 -15.62 9.99
CA PRO A 75 -3.57 -16.72 10.96
C PRO A 75 -2.88 -18.02 10.51
N LEU A 76 -2.71 -18.26 9.20
CA LEU A 76 -2.00 -19.44 8.68
C LEU A 76 -0.50 -19.39 8.96
N GLU A 77 0.05 -18.20 9.21
CA GLU A 77 1.46 -17.99 9.51
C GLU A 77 1.71 -17.69 11.00
N GLN A 78 0.72 -18.00 11.86
CA GLN A 78 0.80 -17.77 13.29
C GLN A 78 2.08 -18.36 13.93
N SER A 79 2.58 -19.48 13.41
CA SER A 79 3.82 -20.13 13.85
C SER A 79 5.09 -19.27 13.73
N LYS A 80 5.06 -18.20 12.92
CA LYS A 80 6.16 -17.22 12.81
C LYS A 80 6.21 -16.27 13.99
N TYR A 81 5.20 -16.26 14.84
CA TYR A 81 5.03 -15.31 15.92
C TYR A 81 4.92 -16.02 17.27
N ALA A 82 5.48 -15.39 18.29
CA ALA A 82 5.32 -15.79 19.68
C ALA A 82 4.40 -14.79 20.39
N ASN A 83 3.54 -15.30 21.29
CA ASN A 83 2.71 -14.45 22.13
C ASN A 83 3.60 -13.73 23.16
N ILE A 84 3.28 -12.49 23.48
CA ILE A 84 3.97 -11.71 24.52
C ILE A 84 2.96 -11.15 25.51
N SER A 85 3.29 -11.23 26.79
CA SER A 85 2.51 -10.60 27.85
C SER A 85 2.97 -9.17 28.02
N VAL A 86 2.03 -8.22 27.96
CA VAL A 86 2.32 -6.79 28.11
C VAL A 86 1.49 -6.16 29.23
N ARG A 87 2.02 -5.10 29.84
CA ARG A 87 1.31 -4.20 30.75
C ARG A 87 1.04 -2.88 30.05
N VAL A 88 -0.23 -2.47 29.96
CA VAL A 88 -0.59 -1.16 29.40
C VAL A 88 -0.32 -0.06 30.44
N HIS A 89 0.61 0.86 30.13
CA HIS A 89 0.96 2.00 30.99
C HIS A 89 0.09 3.22 30.72
N SER A 90 -0.24 3.47 29.45
CA SER A 90 -1.15 4.53 29.06
C SER A 90 -1.88 4.14 27.80
N ASN A 91 -3.18 4.43 27.73
CA ASN A 91 -3.98 4.27 26.53
C ASN A 91 -4.80 5.56 26.35
N SER A 92 -4.57 6.26 25.24
CA SER A 92 -5.20 7.53 24.91
C SER A 92 -5.55 7.56 23.43
N ARG A 93 -6.40 8.52 23.03
CA ARG A 93 -6.80 8.71 21.63
C ARG A 93 -5.62 8.94 20.67
N SER A 94 -4.47 9.40 21.17
CA SER A 94 -3.29 9.73 20.38
C SER A 94 -2.12 8.76 20.57
N ALA A 95 -2.16 7.88 21.58
CA ALA A 95 -1.11 6.90 21.83
C ALA A 95 -1.49 5.83 22.87
N THR A 96 -1.02 4.62 22.62
CA THR A 96 -0.97 3.49 23.53
C THR A 96 0.49 3.15 23.83
N VAL A 97 0.83 3.09 25.12
CA VAL A 97 2.16 2.74 25.61
C VAL A 97 2.07 1.49 26.48
N VAL A 98 2.92 0.51 26.18
CA VAL A 98 2.94 -0.80 26.84
C VAL A 98 4.35 -1.17 27.29
N GLU A 99 4.45 -1.94 28.35
CA GLU A 99 5.67 -2.57 28.87
C GLU A 99 5.61 -4.08 28.57
N VAL A 100 6.69 -4.66 28.04
CA VAL A 100 6.75 -6.11 27.80
C VAL A 100 7.18 -6.81 29.08
N LEU A 101 6.41 -7.82 29.51
CA LEU A 101 6.66 -8.59 30.73
C LEU A 101 7.33 -9.93 30.45
N GLU A 102 6.80 -10.70 29.49
CA GLU A 102 7.25 -12.07 29.20
C GLU A 102 7.01 -12.45 27.73
N ILE A 103 7.91 -13.25 27.13
CA ILE A 103 7.80 -13.77 25.75
C ILE A 103 7.57 -15.28 25.80
N HIS A 104 6.44 -15.74 25.29
CA HIS A 104 6.03 -17.15 25.29
C HIS A 104 6.45 -17.84 23.98
N ALA A 105 7.75 -18.05 23.77
CA ALA A 105 8.26 -18.80 22.62
C ALA A 105 8.18 -20.32 22.88
N SER A 106 7.46 -21.07 22.03
CA SER A 106 7.42 -22.54 22.13
C SER A 106 8.77 -23.17 21.74
N PRO A 107 9.35 -24.13 22.48
CA PRO A 107 10.74 -24.56 22.28
C PRO A 107 11.07 -25.42 21.06
N ASN A 108 10.11 -25.78 20.19
CA ASN A 108 10.33 -26.83 19.18
C ASN A 108 10.08 -26.35 17.74
N SER A 109 11.09 -25.71 17.15
CA SER A 109 11.23 -25.61 15.69
C SER A 109 12.66 -25.98 15.31
N SER A 110 12.89 -27.27 15.17
CA SER A 110 14.08 -27.84 14.55
C SER A 110 13.66 -29.01 13.66
N LEU A 111 14.46 -29.26 12.61
CA LEU A 111 14.35 -30.25 11.51
C LEU A 111 13.50 -29.78 10.32
N ALA A 112 14.00 -29.56 9.09
CA ALA A 112 15.15 -30.10 8.36
C ALA A 112 15.18 -31.64 8.24
N LYS A 113 14.95 -32.09 7.00
CA LYS A 113 15.28 -33.38 6.35
C LYS A 113 14.27 -34.54 6.40
N ASN A 114 13.85 -34.87 5.17
CA ASN A 114 13.73 -36.19 4.55
C ASN A 114 12.55 -37.12 4.91
N GLY A 115 11.68 -37.31 3.90
CA GLY A 115 11.37 -38.63 3.34
C GLY A 115 10.21 -39.40 3.95
N GLY A 116 9.26 -39.81 3.09
CA GLY A 116 8.31 -40.86 3.43
C GLY A 116 6.90 -40.61 2.90
N THR A 117 6.67 -41.02 1.65
CA THR A 117 5.39 -41.41 1.08
C THR A 117 4.53 -42.18 2.10
N GLU A 118 3.24 -41.85 2.24
CA GLU A 118 2.12 -42.76 1.99
C GLU A 118 0.82 -41.95 1.83
N ALA A 119 0.11 -42.27 0.76
CA ALA A 119 -1.11 -41.63 0.32
C ALA A 119 -2.29 -42.01 1.20
N ARG A 120 -3.21 -41.05 1.42
CA ARG A 120 -4.64 -41.28 1.29
C ARG A 120 -5.41 -39.97 1.14
N SER A 121 -5.97 -39.86 -0.06
CA SER A 121 -6.83 -38.84 -0.63
C SER A 121 -7.81 -38.17 0.32
N ALA A 122 -7.73 -36.85 0.39
CA ALA A 122 -8.90 -35.97 0.38
C ALA A 122 -8.54 -34.78 -0.51
N ALA A 123 -9.01 -34.82 -1.75
CA ALA A 123 -8.99 -33.66 -2.63
C ALA A 123 -9.86 -32.58 -1.98
N CYS A 124 -9.25 -31.48 -1.53
CA CYS A 124 -9.94 -30.21 -1.42
C CYS A 124 -9.18 -29.27 -2.36
N GLY A 125 -9.84 -28.98 -3.48
CA GLY A 125 -9.28 -28.18 -4.55
C GLY A 125 -8.90 -26.81 -4.06
N ASP A 126 -7.80 -26.34 -4.65
CA ASP A 126 -7.40 -24.96 -4.81
C ASP A 126 -8.59 -24.13 -5.37
N GLN A 127 -9.53 -23.73 -4.52
CA GLN A 127 -10.49 -22.69 -4.87
C GLN A 127 -9.77 -21.36 -4.68
N GLN A 128 -9.25 -20.81 -5.78
CA GLN A 128 -9.06 -19.37 -5.83
C GLN A 128 -10.36 -18.72 -5.32
N PRO A 129 -10.31 -17.76 -4.39
CA PRO A 129 -11.51 -17.06 -3.95
C PRO A 129 -12.26 -16.55 -5.18
N ASN A 130 -13.60 -16.63 -5.19
CA ASN A 130 -14.40 -16.10 -6.30
C ASN A 130 -14.26 -14.57 -6.35
N LEU A 131 -13.18 -14.09 -6.97
CA LEU A 131 -12.77 -12.68 -6.98
C LEU A 131 -13.82 -11.78 -7.61
N GLU A 132 -14.66 -12.32 -8.49
CA GLU A 132 -15.77 -11.60 -9.12
C GLU A 132 -16.85 -11.21 -8.11
N GLU A 133 -17.32 -12.17 -7.30
CA GLU A 133 -18.26 -11.89 -6.19
C GLU A 133 -17.66 -10.91 -5.18
N LYS A 134 -16.37 -11.08 -4.84
CA LYS A 134 -15.66 -10.19 -3.92
C LYS A 134 -15.57 -8.77 -4.49
N PHE A 135 -15.36 -8.65 -5.79
CA PHE A 135 -15.29 -7.38 -6.49
C PHE A 135 -16.65 -6.67 -6.58
N GLU A 136 -17.76 -7.40 -6.70
CA GLU A 136 -19.10 -6.80 -6.67
C GLU A 136 -19.37 -6.13 -5.31
N VAL A 137 -19.05 -6.80 -4.20
CA VAL A 137 -19.17 -6.21 -2.86
C VAL A 137 -18.19 -5.05 -2.66
N TYR A 138 -17.00 -5.14 -3.25
CA TYR A 138 -16.03 -4.03 -3.29
C TYR A 138 -16.64 -2.78 -3.95
N LEU A 139 -17.27 -2.93 -5.12
CA LEU A 139 -17.96 -1.84 -5.81
C LEU A 139 -19.15 -1.32 -4.99
N GLN A 140 -19.97 -2.21 -4.42
CA GLN A 140 -21.07 -1.82 -3.55
C GLN A 140 -20.58 -0.95 -2.39
N THR A 141 -19.47 -1.32 -1.76
CA THR A 141 -18.86 -0.56 -0.65
C THR A 141 -18.51 0.86 -1.10
N LEU A 142 -17.82 1.00 -2.23
CA LEU A 142 -17.38 2.30 -2.74
C LEU A 142 -18.55 3.15 -3.24
N LEU A 143 -19.56 2.53 -3.86
CA LEU A 143 -20.80 3.21 -4.25
C LEU A 143 -21.57 3.73 -3.02
N SER A 144 -21.70 2.92 -1.97
CA SER A 144 -22.28 3.34 -0.70
C SER A 144 -21.51 4.51 -0.10
N HIS A 145 -20.18 4.49 -0.15
CA HIS A 145 -19.34 5.60 0.34
C HIS A 145 -19.48 6.89 -0.46
N VAL A 146 -19.69 6.81 -1.78
CA VAL A 146 -20.00 8.00 -2.59
C VAL A 146 -21.35 8.60 -2.16
N LEU A 147 -22.34 7.74 -1.86
CA LEU A 147 -23.69 8.16 -1.49
C LEU A 147 -23.79 8.67 -0.03
N ASP A 148 -22.94 8.13 0.85
CA ASP A 148 -22.75 8.56 2.24
C ASP A 148 -21.26 8.58 2.60
N PRO A 149 -20.63 9.77 2.67
CA PRO A 149 -19.20 9.91 2.99
C PRO A 149 -18.77 9.35 4.36
N ASN A 150 -19.71 9.02 5.26
CA ASN A 150 -19.36 8.40 6.54
C ASN A 150 -19.34 6.87 6.46
N PHE A 151 -19.81 6.27 5.36
CA PHE A 151 -20.02 4.83 5.26
C PHE A 151 -18.74 4.02 5.55
N LEU A 152 -17.61 4.35 4.91
CA LEU A 152 -16.36 3.63 5.19
C LEU A 152 -15.92 3.82 6.65
N ALA A 153 -16.05 5.02 7.20
CA ALA A 153 -15.71 5.25 8.60
C ALA A 153 -16.57 4.41 9.56
N GLU A 154 -17.86 4.23 9.26
CA GLU A 154 -18.77 3.37 10.01
C GLU A 154 -18.44 1.89 9.85
N VAL A 155 -18.18 1.42 8.63
CA VAL A 155 -17.72 0.04 8.35
C VAL A 155 -16.48 -0.31 9.17
N HIS A 156 -15.50 0.60 9.24
CA HIS A 156 -14.30 0.41 10.05
C HIS A 156 -14.61 0.49 11.56
N ARG A 157 -15.43 1.46 11.99
CA ARG A 157 -15.81 1.65 13.39
C ARG A 157 -16.57 0.45 13.96
N GLU A 158 -17.41 -0.17 13.15
CA GLU A 158 -18.23 -1.33 13.53
C GLU A 158 -17.52 -2.66 13.27
N ASN A 159 -16.34 -2.63 12.63
CA ASN A 159 -15.61 -3.82 12.21
C ASN A 159 -16.51 -4.76 11.39
N ASP A 160 -17.21 -4.21 10.40
CA ASP A 160 -18.10 -4.99 9.54
C ASP A 160 -17.28 -5.93 8.64
N GLU A 161 -17.19 -7.19 9.07
CA GLU A 161 -16.42 -8.21 8.40
C GLU A 161 -16.89 -8.50 6.98
N TYR A 162 -18.17 -8.27 6.68
CA TYR A 162 -18.70 -8.47 5.33
C TYR A 162 -18.04 -7.48 4.38
N PHE A 163 -18.06 -6.17 4.67
CA PHE A 163 -17.42 -5.19 3.78
C PHE A 163 -15.89 -5.27 3.84
N LEU A 164 -15.31 -5.37 5.05
CA LEU A 164 -13.86 -5.35 5.24
C LEU A 164 -13.16 -6.53 4.57
N ALA A 165 -13.69 -7.75 4.67
CA ALA A 165 -13.05 -8.91 4.05
C ALA A 165 -13.04 -8.83 2.51
N ASN A 166 -14.10 -8.28 1.90
CA ASN A 166 -14.19 -8.09 0.46
C ASN A 166 -13.22 -6.99 -0.03
N LEU A 167 -13.17 -5.85 0.69
CA LEU A 167 -12.16 -4.79 0.45
C LEU A 167 -10.74 -5.36 0.50
N GLN A 168 -10.41 -6.06 1.58
CA GLN A 168 -9.08 -6.62 1.81
C GLN A 168 -8.70 -7.68 0.77
N THR A 169 -9.66 -8.45 0.26
CA THR A 169 -9.37 -9.46 -0.78
C THR A 169 -8.92 -8.80 -2.08
N VAL A 170 -9.62 -7.75 -2.53
CA VAL A 170 -9.28 -7.04 -3.76
C VAL A 170 -8.01 -6.20 -3.58
N ASP A 171 -7.91 -5.46 -2.47
CA ASP A 171 -6.73 -4.65 -2.14
C ASP A 171 -5.47 -5.53 -2.00
N GLY A 172 -5.59 -6.67 -1.33
CA GLY A 172 -4.49 -7.61 -1.12
C GLY A 172 -4.01 -8.24 -2.44
N GLU A 173 -4.91 -8.55 -3.38
CA GLU A 173 -4.50 -9.00 -4.71
C GLU A 173 -3.80 -7.89 -5.49
N ASN A 174 -4.26 -6.62 -5.38
CA ASN A 174 -3.57 -5.48 -5.96
C ASN A 174 -2.16 -5.28 -5.38
N GLU A 175 -2.01 -5.38 -4.06
CA GLU A 175 -0.72 -5.27 -3.38
C GLU A 175 0.22 -6.42 -3.77
N ARG A 176 -0.30 -7.65 -3.85
CA ARG A 176 0.46 -8.83 -4.27
C ARG A 176 0.99 -8.67 -5.69
N ARG A 177 0.18 -8.14 -6.61
CA ARG A 177 0.57 -7.87 -8.00
C ARG A 177 1.54 -6.70 -8.09
N GLY A 178 1.30 -5.62 -7.35
CA GLY A 178 2.20 -4.46 -7.27
C GLY A 178 3.58 -4.86 -6.76
N SER A 179 3.65 -5.74 -5.76
CA SER A 179 4.91 -6.26 -5.22
C SER A 179 5.76 -7.02 -6.24
N GLN A 180 5.16 -7.60 -7.28
CA GLN A 180 5.89 -8.30 -8.36
C GLN A 180 6.62 -7.34 -9.30
N ILE A 181 6.11 -6.12 -9.46
CA ILE A 181 6.67 -5.10 -10.36
C ILE A 181 7.38 -3.97 -9.62
N ARG A 182 7.35 -3.99 -8.27
CA ARG A 182 8.03 -3.01 -7.43
C ARG A 182 9.52 -3.06 -7.68
N GLN A 183 10.12 -1.90 -7.92
CA GLN A 183 11.55 -1.77 -8.13
C GLN A 183 12.26 -1.41 -6.80
N PRO A 184 13.30 -2.16 -6.38
CA PRO A 184 14.02 -1.87 -5.13
C PRO A 184 14.77 -0.53 -5.14
N GLN A 185 15.07 -0.01 -6.33
CA GLN A 185 15.76 1.26 -6.53
C GLN A 185 14.86 2.50 -6.41
N TRP A 186 13.55 2.36 -6.18
CA TRP A 186 12.71 3.53 -5.92
C TRP A 186 13.03 4.10 -4.54
N GLY A 187 13.91 5.11 -4.52
CA GLY A 187 14.35 5.78 -3.30
C GLY A 187 13.21 6.54 -2.60
N PRO A 188 13.47 7.07 -1.38
CA PRO A 188 12.42 7.62 -0.51
C PRO A 188 11.60 8.75 -1.14
N LYS A 189 12.23 9.65 -1.90
CA LYS A 189 11.54 10.77 -2.56
C LYS A 189 10.55 10.29 -3.63
N LEU A 190 11.01 9.39 -4.50
CA LEU A 190 10.15 8.81 -5.54
C LEU A 190 9.04 7.97 -4.91
N TRP A 191 9.36 7.20 -3.87
CA TRP A 191 8.37 6.42 -3.13
C TRP A 191 7.30 7.30 -2.48
N ASP A 192 7.69 8.40 -1.85
CA ASP A 192 6.77 9.40 -1.28
C ASP A 192 5.81 9.94 -2.35
N ALA A 193 6.32 10.30 -3.52
CA ALA A 193 5.49 10.71 -4.65
C ALA A 193 4.53 9.60 -5.12
N ILE A 194 5.02 8.36 -5.22
CA ILE A 194 4.22 7.18 -5.61
C ILE A 194 3.07 6.93 -4.65
N ILE A 195 3.25 7.06 -3.34
CA ILE A 195 2.21 6.73 -2.35
C ILE A 195 1.28 7.90 -2.02
N THR A 196 1.68 9.13 -2.37
CA THR A 196 0.95 10.35 -2.03
C THR A 196 0.13 10.87 -3.22
N ARG A 197 0.56 10.63 -4.46
CA ARG A 197 -0.06 11.21 -5.67
C ARG A 197 -0.73 10.12 -6.51
N PRO A 198 -2.08 10.16 -6.65
CA PRO A 198 -2.82 9.07 -7.29
C PRO A 198 -2.51 8.87 -8.77
N ASN A 199 -1.95 9.87 -9.45
CA ASN A 199 -1.72 9.83 -10.88
C ASN A 199 -0.23 9.97 -11.19
N VAL A 200 0.25 9.20 -12.15
CA VAL A 200 1.58 9.34 -12.73
C VAL A 200 1.50 9.29 -14.25
N ARG A 201 2.25 10.16 -14.91
CA ARG A 201 2.45 10.15 -16.36
C ARG A 201 3.94 9.95 -16.63
N VAL A 202 4.27 8.95 -17.44
CA VAL A 202 5.64 8.70 -17.89
C VAL A 202 5.75 9.07 -19.37
N THR A 203 6.75 9.88 -19.71
CA THR A 203 7.04 10.29 -21.10
C THR A 203 8.51 10.08 -21.42
N ASP A 204 8.84 9.90 -22.69
CA ASP A 204 10.24 9.90 -23.12
C ASP A 204 10.85 11.28 -22.86
N LEU A 205 12.00 11.31 -22.18
CA LEU A 205 12.86 12.47 -22.24
C LEU A 205 13.28 12.56 -23.69
N ARG A 206 12.80 13.59 -24.39
CA ARG A 206 13.22 13.83 -25.77
C ARG A 206 14.75 13.80 -25.77
N PRO A 207 15.41 13.00 -26.63
CA PRO A 207 16.81 13.29 -26.90
C PRO A 207 16.80 14.75 -27.36
N SER A 208 17.51 15.61 -26.64
CA SER A 208 17.79 16.96 -27.12
C SER A 208 18.30 16.76 -28.54
N GLN A 209 17.48 17.12 -29.54
CA GLN A 209 17.75 16.77 -30.92
C GLN A 209 19.19 17.18 -31.22
N GLY A 210 19.98 16.21 -31.69
CA GLY A 210 21.38 16.40 -31.99
C GLY A 210 21.58 17.60 -32.90
N THR A 211 22.68 18.33 -32.63
CA THR A 211 23.35 19.23 -33.56
C THR A 211 22.48 20.31 -34.20
N VAL A 212 22.34 21.44 -33.52
CA VAL A 212 22.22 22.71 -34.25
C VAL A 212 23.62 23.01 -34.80
N ALA A 213 23.83 22.77 -36.09
CA ALA A 213 25.00 23.29 -36.78
C ALA A 213 24.91 24.83 -36.79
N VAL A 214 25.49 25.48 -35.79
CA VAL A 214 25.70 26.93 -35.85
C VAL A 214 26.83 27.18 -36.83
N LYS A 215 26.49 27.63 -38.03
CA LYS A 215 27.49 28.15 -38.99
C LYS A 215 28.06 29.44 -38.40
N SER A 216 29.28 29.41 -37.87
CA SER A 216 30.05 30.63 -37.61
C SER A 216 30.99 30.87 -38.78
N GLU A 217 30.65 31.82 -39.65
CA GLU A 217 31.52 32.29 -40.71
C GLU A 217 32.69 33.07 -40.08
N THR A 218 33.91 32.53 -40.18
CA THR A 218 35.12 33.32 -40.00
C THR A 218 36.10 32.96 -41.10
N GLU A 219 36.34 33.93 -41.97
CA GLU A 219 37.28 33.83 -43.08
C GLU A 219 38.71 33.80 -42.53
N ASN A 220 39.47 32.76 -42.85
CA ASN A 220 40.93 32.78 -42.78
C ASN A 220 41.52 32.63 -44.19
N SER A 221 42.58 33.38 -44.47
CA SER A 221 43.15 33.65 -45.81
C SER A 221 43.89 32.47 -46.49
N THR A 222 43.56 31.23 -46.16
CA THR A 222 44.03 30.03 -46.84
C THR A 222 42.84 29.10 -46.90
N GLY A 223 42.18 29.04 -48.05
CA GLY A 223 40.82 28.52 -48.25
C GLY A 223 40.62 27.01 -48.01
N ASP A 224 40.91 26.53 -46.80
CA ASP A 224 40.40 25.28 -46.26
C ASP A 224 39.31 25.58 -45.23
N GLU A 225 38.13 25.01 -45.46
CA GLU A 225 36.95 25.12 -44.61
C GLU A 225 37.14 24.24 -43.36
N VAL A 226 37.61 24.81 -42.25
CA VAL A 226 37.71 24.09 -40.98
C VAL A 226 36.38 24.17 -40.22
N ILE A 227 35.62 23.08 -40.25
CA ILE A 227 34.39 22.92 -39.46
C ILE A 227 34.78 22.71 -37.99
N VAL A 228 34.70 23.75 -37.16
CA VAL A 228 34.83 23.61 -35.71
C VAL A 228 33.47 23.22 -35.12
N VAL A 229 33.23 21.92 -34.97
CA VAL A 229 32.08 21.42 -34.21
C VAL A 229 32.33 21.68 -32.72
N LYS A 230 31.67 22.68 -32.14
CA LYS A 230 31.59 22.83 -30.68
C LYS A 230 30.55 21.84 -30.16
N ASN A 231 31.01 20.72 -29.60
CA ASN A 231 30.18 19.82 -28.82
C ASN A 231 29.86 20.50 -27.47
N GLU A 232 28.66 21.07 -27.33
CA GLU A 232 28.15 21.35 -25.98
C GLU A 232 27.72 20.03 -25.33
N PRO A 233 28.00 19.83 -24.03
CA PRO A 233 27.70 18.57 -23.35
C PRO A 233 26.20 18.33 -23.36
N VAL A 234 25.79 17.15 -23.85
CA VAL A 234 24.46 16.60 -23.59
C VAL A 234 24.33 16.54 -22.07
N ASP A 235 23.23 17.07 -21.51
CA ASP A 235 22.97 17.00 -20.07
C ASP A 235 22.62 15.54 -19.73
N GLU A 236 23.66 14.75 -19.63
CA GLU A 236 23.69 13.33 -19.35
C GLU A 236 23.38 13.14 -17.86
N THR A 237 22.11 13.32 -17.50
CA THR A 237 21.65 13.16 -16.13
C THR A 237 21.51 11.67 -15.78
N PRO A 238 22.11 11.20 -14.67
CA PRO A 238 21.90 9.84 -14.21
C PRO A 238 20.47 9.67 -13.69
N CYS A 239 19.93 8.47 -13.83
CA CYS A 239 18.61 8.11 -13.31
C CYS A 239 18.50 8.40 -11.82
N GLU A 240 17.50 9.19 -11.42
CA GLU A 240 17.30 9.62 -10.03
C GLU A 240 16.91 8.48 -9.08
N ALA A 241 16.46 7.34 -9.61
CA ALA A 241 16.15 6.14 -8.82
C ALA A 241 17.37 5.23 -8.63
N CYS A 242 17.96 4.73 -9.72
CA CYS A 242 19.05 3.75 -9.62
C CYS A 242 20.45 4.35 -9.54
N GLY A 243 20.66 5.56 -10.08
CA GLY A 243 21.97 6.18 -10.23
C GLY A 243 22.95 5.43 -11.15
N LYS A 244 22.50 4.37 -11.84
CA LYS A 244 23.34 3.47 -12.66
C LYS A 244 23.23 3.77 -14.15
N ASP A 245 21.99 3.87 -14.62
CA ASP A 245 21.68 4.13 -16.03
C ASP A 245 21.40 5.62 -16.24
N MET A 246 21.49 6.07 -17.49
CA MET A 246 21.10 7.43 -17.88
C MET A 246 19.59 7.59 -17.85
N ALA A 247 19.12 8.78 -17.46
CA ALA A 247 17.70 9.09 -17.53
C ALA A 247 17.23 9.15 -18.99
N SER A 248 16.14 8.45 -19.28
CA SER A 248 15.52 8.37 -20.62
C SER A 248 14.01 8.64 -20.58
N ARG A 249 13.44 8.82 -19.38
CA ARG A 249 12.02 9.01 -19.11
C ARG A 249 11.83 10.10 -18.07
N LEU A 250 10.73 10.84 -18.20
CA LEU A 250 10.25 11.79 -17.21
C LEU A 250 8.96 11.24 -16.60
N ALA A 251 8.98 10.99 -15.28
CA ALA A 251 7.81 10.60 -14.51
C ALA A 251 7.24 11.81 -13.77
N GLU A 252 6.00 12.19 -14.09
CA GLU A 252 5.28 13.33 -13.52
C GLU A 252 4.10 12.83 -12.68
N PHE A 253 4.15 13.10 -11.38
CA PHE A 253 3.12 12.75 -10.41
C PHE A 253 2.13 13.91 -10.21
N SER A 254 0.85 13.60 -10.08
CA SER A 254 -0.22 14.60 -9.95
C SER A 254 -1.45 14.06 -9.23
N GLY A 255 -2.39 14.95 -8.92
CA GLY A 255 -3.55 14.68 -8.06
C GLY A 255 -3.29 15.14 -6.62
N GLU A 256 -4.36 15.36 -5.86
CA GLU A 256 -4.26 15.77 -4.46
C GLU A 256 -3.99 14.54 -3.57
N PRO A 257 -3.25 14.70 -2.46
CA PRO A 257 -3.12 13.66 -1.44
C PRO A 257 -4.47 13.36 -0.81
N TYR A 258 -4.63 12.13 -0.33
CA TYR A 258 -5.89 11.64 0.22
C TYR A 258 -5.66 10.61 1.31
N ASP A 259 -6.61 10.50 2.23
CA ASP A 259 -6.60 9.49 3.27
C ASP A 259 -6.96 8.12 2.68
N MET A 260 -6.11 7.11 2.91
CA MET A 260 -6.27 5.78 2.30
C MET A 260 -7.41 4.95 2.92
N LEU A 261 -7.94 5.35 4.09
CA LEU A 261 -9.02 4.66 4.80
C LEU A 261 -10.39 5.17 4.33
N ASP A 262 -10.56 6.49 4.23
CA ASP A 262 -11.85 7.11 3.90
C ASP A 262 -11.89 7.83 2.55
N LEU A 263 -10.77 7.87 1.81
CA LEU A 263 -10.64 8.48 0.48
C LEU A 263 -10.95 9.99 0.45
N SER A 264 -10.96 10.66 1.60
CA SER A 264 -11.11 12.09 1.70
C SER A 264 -9.81 12.80 1.31
N LEU A 265 -9.93 14.01 0.77
CA LEU A 265 -8.76 14.81 0.39
C LEU A 265 -8.07 15.34 1.65
N GLU A 266 -6.76 15.17 1.71
CA GLU A 266 -5.99 15.75 2.81
C GLU A 266 -5.89 17.27 2.65
N PRO A 267 -5.97 18.04 3.76
CA PRO A 267 -5.77 19.48 3.70
C PRO A 267 -4.39 19.81 3.14
N ARG A 268 -4.31 20.75 2.19
CA ARG A 268 -3.04 21.28 1.73
C ARG A 268 -2.30 21.94 2.89
N CYS A 269 -1.23 21.32 3.37
CA CYS A 269 -0.23 22.01 4.18
C CYS A 269 0.73 22.76 3.24
N ASP A 270 0.51 24.06 3.06
CA ASP A 270 1.30 24.91 2.16
C ASP A 270 2.75 25.12 2.64
N ASN A 271 3.72 24.93 1.72
CA ASN A 271 4.76 25.90 1.29
C ASN A 271 6.04 25.27 0.72
N THR A 272 6.19 23.95 0.71
CA THR A 272 7.33 23.29 0.03
C THR A 272 6.93 22.85 -1.37
N PRO A 273 7.66 23.24 -2.43
CA PRO A 273 7.50 22.64 -3.75
C PRO A 273 7.81 21.15 -3.64
N TRP A 274 6.77 20.31 -3.66
CA TRP A 274 6.96 18.86 -3.71
C TRP A 274 7.56 18.50 -5.06
N GLU A 275 8.67 17.77 -5.03
CA GLU A 275 9.30 17.21 -6.22
C GLU A 275 8.37 16.13 -6.78
N CYS A 276 7.57 16.52 -7.78
CA CYS A 276 6.59 15.65 -8.43
C CYS A 276 7.08 15.18 -9.81
N SER A 277 8.34 15.47 -10.16
CA SER A 277 8.93 15.13 -11.46
C SER A 277 10.26 14.45 -11.23
N PHE A 278 10.46 13.28 -11.86
CA PHE A 278 11.68 12.50 -11.73
C PHE A 278 12.18 12.04 -13.09
N GLN A 279 13.46 12.24 -13.37
CA GLN A 279 14.18 11.76 -14.54
C GLN A 279 14.73 10.36 -14.25
N LEU A 280 14.20 9.37 -14.95
CA LEU A 280 14.41 7.95 -14.69
C LEU A 280 14.87 7.23 -15.96
N CYS A 281 15.63 6.15 -15.81
CA CYS A 281 15.85 5.22 -16.92
C CYS A 281 14.58 4.40 -17.19
N ALA A 282 14.48 3.79 -18.38
CA ALA A 282 13.33 3.00 -18.79
C ALA A 282 12.97 1.90 -17.76
N SER A 283 13.94 1.13 -17.28
CA SER A 283 13.71 0.04 -16.31
C SER A 283 13.11 0.52 -14.97
N CYS A 284 13.47 1.72 -14.52
CA CYS A 284 12.92 2.33 -13.31
C CYS A 284 11.55 2.97 -13.53
N ALA A 285 11.27 3.45 -14.75
CA ALA A 285 10.09 4.24 -15.06
C ALA A 285 8.93 3.40 -15.59
N ASP A 286 9.20 2.41 -16.45
CA ASP A 286 8.18 1.64 -17.16
C ASP A 286 7.19 0.92 -16.22
N PRO A 287 7.59 0.40 -15.04
CA PRO A 287 6.63 -0.20 -14.10
C PRO A 287 5.77 0.83 -13.35
N LEU A 288 6.16 2.11 -13.29
CA LEU A 288 5.51 3.11 -12.43
C LEU A 288 4.03 3.31 -12.70
N PRO A 289 3.55 3.47 -13.96
CA PRO A 289 2.12 3.68 -14.21
C PRO A 289 1.27 2.53 -13.72
N THR A 290 1.70 1.29 -13.96
CA THR A 290 0.98 0.09 -13.50
C THR A 290 1.02 -0.01 -11.98
N PHE A 291 2.18 0.21 -11.36
CA PHE A 291 2.33 0.14 -9.91
C PHE A 291 1.48 1.19 -9.20
N SER A 292 1.56 2.46 -9.63
CA SER A 292 0.78 3.56 -9.05
C SER A 292 -0.73 3.33 -9.24
N GLN A 293 -1.16 2.82 -10.40
CA GLN A 293 -2.56 2.49 -10.63
C GLN A 293 -3.07 1.37 -9.71
N LEU A 294 -2.25 0.36 -9.41
CA LEU A 294 -2.60 -0.69 -8.45
C LEU A 294 -2.63 -0.17 -7.01
N TYR A 295 -1.63 0.60 -6.60
CA TYR A 295 -1.54 1.15 -5.26
C TYR A 295 -2.73 2.06 -4.94
N HIS A 296 -3.15 2.88 -5.91
CA HIS A 296 -4.28 3.79 -5.79
C HIS A 296 -5.57 3.24 -6.42
N TYR A 297 -5.69 1.91 -6.62
CA TYR A 297 -6.83 1.32 -7.33
C TYR A 297 -8.18 1.65 -6.66
N LYS A 298 -8.23 1.62 -5.31
CA LYS A 298 -9.41 1.98 -4.53
C LYS A 298 -9.87 3.42 -4.79
N TYR A 299 -8.94 4.36 -4.75
CA TYR A 299 -9.20 5.77 -5.05
C TYR A 299 -9.74 5.94 -6.47
N HIS A 300 -9.07 5.37 -7.48
CA HIS A 300 -9.52 5.47 -8.87
C HIS A 300 -10.90 4.86 -9.08
N THR A 301 -11.18 3.74 -8.42
CA THR A 301 -12.49 3.07 -8.48
C THR A 301 -13.57 3.92 -7.83
N PHE A 302 -13.31 4.51 -6.66
CA PHE A 302 -14.23 5.44 -5.99
C PHE A 302 -14.59 6.63 -6.89
N HIS A 303 -13.62 7.21 -7.61
CA HIS A 303 -13.90 8.29 -8.55
C HIS A 303 -14.76 7.84 -9.75
N ARG A 304 -14.54 6.63 -10.28
CA ARG A 304 -15.40 6.05 -11.32
C ARG A 304 -16.82 5.80 -10.80
N CYS A 305 -16.97 5.33 -9.56
CA CYS A 305 -18.27 5.18 -8.89
C CYS A 305 -18.99 6.53 -8.79
N ARG A 306 -18.26 7.60 -8.41
CA ARG A 306 -18.80 8.97 -8.36
C ARG A 306 -19.28 9.45 -9.71
N GLU A 307 -18.48 9.30 -10.77
CA GLU A 307 -18.89 9.65 -12.13
C GLU A 307 -20.09 8.85 -12.63
N LYS A 308 -20.21 7.57 -12.24
CA LYS A 308 -21.38 6.74 -12.57
C LYS A 308 -22.65 7.26 -11.87
N ILE A 309 -22.55 7.59 -10.58
CA ILE A 309 -23.65 8.12 -9.78
C ILE A 309 -24.12 9.47 -10.29
N GLU A 310 -23.21 10.40 -10.58
CA GLU A 310 -23.57 11.72 -11.08
C GLU A 310 -24.26 11.65 -12.44
N ARG A 311 -23.78 10.80 -13.37
CA ARG A 311 -24.48 10.55 -14.64
C ARG A 311 -25.89 10.01 -14.44
N LEU A 312 -26.10 9.07 -13.52
CA LEU A 312 -27.43 8.54 -13.23
C LEU A 312 -28.37 9.60 -12.65
N LYS A 313 -27.89 10.46 -11.75
CA LYS A 313 -28.66 11.58 -11.19
C LYS A 313 -29.08 12.57 -12.29
N GLU A 314 -28.17 12.90 -13.20
CA GLU A 314 -28.42 13.84 -14.29
C GLU A 314 -29.36 13.28 -15.36
N GLU A 315 -29.10 12.07 -15.86
CA GLU A 315 -29.82 11.46 -16.98
C GLU A 315 -31.20 10.91 -16.57
N GLN A 316 -31.28 10.28 -15.39
CA GLN A 316 -32.48 9.55 -14.95
C GLN A 316 -33.26 10.27 -13.86
N LYS A 317 -32.76 11.43 -13.37
CA LYS A 317 -33.39 12.26 -12.34
C LYS A 317 -33.74 11.52 -11.04
N VAL A 318 -32.98 10.47 -10.71
CA VAL A 318 -33.12 9.72 -9.46
C VAL A 318 -32.30 10.41 -8.38
N THR A 319 -32.87 10.57 -7.19
CA THR A 319 -32.19 11.25 -6.08
C THR A 319 -32.06 10.36 -4.84
N GLU A 320 -32.86 9.30 -4.74
CA GLU A 320 -32.86 8.39 -3.60
C GLU A 320 -31.61 7.47 -3.62
N SER A 321 -30.77 7.56 -2.60
CA SER A 321 -29.49 6.84 -2.54
C SER A 321 -29.63 5.32 -2.71
N HIS A 322 -30.64 4.70 -2.10
CA HIS A 322 -30.86 3.25 -2.22
C HIS A 322 -31.24 2.83 -3.65
N ILE A 323 -32.02 3.64 -4.37
CA ILE A 323 -32.38 3.39 -5.78
C ILE A 323 -31.17 3.57 -6.68
N ILE A 324 -30.34 4.59 -6.41
CA ILE A 324 -29.11 4.84 -7.17
C ILE A 324 -28.14 3.66 -7.00
N LEU A 325 -27.92 3.20 -5.76
CA LEU A 325 -27.05 2.05 -5.48
C LEU A 325 -27.52 0.80 -6.22
N GLU A 326 -28.81 0.47 -6.11
CA GLU A 326 -29.41 -0.68 -6.78
C GLU A 326 -29.24 -0.60 -8.30
N ARG A 327 -29.51 0.56 -8.93
CA ARG A 327 -29.35 0.74 -10.38
C ARG A 327 -27.90 0.65 -10.84
N CYS A 328 -26.93 1.10 -10.03
CA CYS A 328 -25.52 0.94 -10.35
C CYS A 328 -25.12 -0.53 -10.37
N LEU A 329 -25.58 -1.31 -9.39
CA LEU A 329 -25.24 -2.73 -9.25
C LEU A 329 -25.98 -3.61 -10.27
N GLN A 330 -27.20 -3.24 -10.67
CA GLN A 330 -27.95 -3.92 -11.74
C GLN A 330 -27.42 -3.64 -13.16
N ASP A 331 -26.48 -2.70 -13.32
CA ASP A 331 -25.79 -2.50 -14.59
C ASP A 331 -24.65 -3.51 -14.75
N ASP A 332 -25.03 -4.76 -15.07
CA ASP A 332 -24.10 -5.87 -15.29
C ASP A 332 -23.02 -5.51 -16.32
N THR A 333 -23.34 -4.67 -17.30
CA THR A 333 -22.37 -4.28 -18.34
C THR A 333 -21.26 -3.44 -17.73
N TRP A 334 -21.61 -2.47 -16.89
CA TRP A 334 -20.63 -1.62 -16.21
C TRP A 334 -19.83 -2.38 -15.15
N VAL A 335 -20.50 -3.20 -14.32
CA VAL A 335 -19.84 -4.01 -13.28
C VAL A 335 -18.83 -4.98 -13.90
N ASN A 336 -19.23 -5.72 -14.93
CA ASN A 336 -18.34 -6.66 -15.62
C ASN A 336 -17.19 -5.94 -16.32
N GLN A 337 -17.42 -4.76 -16.90
CA GLN A 337 -16.34 -3.97 -17.50
C GLN A 337 -15.33 -3.50 -16.45
N MET A 338 -15.80 -3.05 -15.28
CA MET A 338 -14.93 -2.65 -14.17
C MET A 338 -14.03 -3.80 -13.69
N TYR A 339 -14.57 -5.01 -13.61
CA TYR A 339 -13.80 -6.20 -13.24
C TYR A 339 -12.84 -6.64 -14.36
N ALA A 340 -13.28 -6.60 -15.62
CA ALA A 340 -12.43 -6.92 -16.76
C ALA A 340 -11.23 -5.96 -16.88
N ASP A 341 -11.44 -4.67 -16.59
CA ASP A 341 -10.38 -3.65 -16.51
C ASP A 341 -9.35 -4.00 -15.42
N LEU A 342 -9.81 -4.40 -14.23
CA LEU A 342 -8.95 -4.83 -13.13
C LEU A 342 -8.11 -6.05 -13.52
N GLN A 343 -8.74 -7.07 -14.10
CA GLN A 343 -8.01 -8.24 -14.59
C GLN A 343 -6.99 -7.87 -15.67
N LYS A 344 -7.32 -6.93 -16.57
CA LYS A 344 -6.37 -6.43 -17.58
C LYS A 344 -5.17 -5.75 -16.92
N LEU A 345 -5.39 -4.96 -15.87
CA LEU A 345 -4.32 -4.34 -15.09
C LEU A 345 -3.43 -5.40 -14.42
N TRP A 346 -4.00 -6.47 -13.83
CA TRP A 346 -3.18 -7.54 -13.25
C TRP A 346 -2.31 -8.27 -14.28
N ARG A 347 -2.78 -8.40 -15.54
CA ARG A 347 -2.00 -9.03 -16.62
C ARG A 347 -0.80 -8.21 -17.05
N THR A 348 -0.80 -6.89 -16.88
CA THR A 348 0.38 -6.07 -17.22
C THR A 348 1.53 -6.28 -16.24
N CYS A 349 1.26 -6.79 -15.04
CA CYS A 349 2.27 -7.04 -14.02
C CYS A 349 3.20 -8.23 -14.34
N THR A 350 2.77 -9.16 -15.19
CA THR A 350 3.50 -10.39 -15.49
C THR A 350 4.43 -10.28 -16.71
N LEU A 351 4.35 -9.19 -17.47
CA LEU A 351 5.05 -9.05 -18.76
C LEU A 351 6.49 -8.52 -18.65
N GLY A 352 7.01 -8.29 -17.45
CA GLY A 352 8.35 -7.73 -17.20
C GLY A 352 9.44 -8.74 -16.84
N SER A 353 9.20 -10.05 -16.94
CA SER A 353 10.16 -11.11 -16.56
C SER A 353 10.68 -11.91 -17.75
N SER A 354 10.88 -11.29 -18.92
CA SER A 354 11.57 -11.92 -20.07
C SER A 354 12.91 -11.26 -20.34
#